data_AF-A0AAN6UIC2-F1
#
_entry.id   AF-A0AAN6UIC2-F1
#
_cell.length_a   1.000
_cell.length_b   1.000
_cell.length_c   1.000
_cell.angle_alpha   90.00
_cell.angle_beta   90.00
_cell.angle_gamma   90.00
#
_symmetry.space_group_name_H-M   'P 1'
#
loop_
_entity.id
_entity.type
_entity.pdbx_description
1 polymer ?
#
loop_
_entity_poly.entity_id
_entity_poly.type
_entity_poly.pdbx_seq_one_letter_code
_entity_poly.pdbx_strand_id
1 'polypeptide(L)'
;MDKRITVKFNGGREATGVLKGYDALMNLVLDEVEELLRDDEGNEMTRPLGLVVVRGTLLVVVSPVDGSEVIANPFLQGDDE
;
A
#
# COMPACT_ATOMS: atom_id res chain seq x y z
N MET A 1 9.81 -12.86 0.35
CA MET A 1 9.77 -12.87 1.83
C MET A 1 10.73 -11.79 2.32
N ASP A 2 10.39 -11.13 3.43
CA ASP A 2 11.18 -10.05 4.05
C ASP A 2 11.43 -8.82 3.16
N LYS A 3 10.48 -8.53 2.26
CA LYS A 3 10.45 -7.28 1.48
C LYS A 3 9.28 -6.42 1.94
N ARG A 4 9.49 -5.09 1.93
CA ARG A 4 8.43 -4.13 2.17
C ARG A 4 7.51 -4.06 0.96
N ILE A 5 6.23 -4.24 1.18
CA ILE A 5 5.18 -4.20 0.15
C ILE A 5 4.11 -3.20 0.56
N THR A 6 3.49 -2.59 -0.44
CA THR A 6 2.27 -1.80 -0.28
C THR A 6 1.09 -2.66 -0.72
N VAL A 7 0.03 -2.66 0.09
CA VAL A 7 -1.23 -3.34 -0.18
C VAL A 7 -2.36 -2.33 -0.21
N LYS A 8 -3.24 -2.47 -1.20
CA LYS A 8 -4.47 -1.68 -1.30
C LYS A 8 -5.67 -2.57 -1.12
N PHE A 9 -6.64 -2.09 -0.36
CA PHE A 9 -7.86 -2.79 -0.04
C PHE A 9 -9.03 -2.23 -0.82
N ASN A 10 -10.06 -3.06 -0.99
CA ASN A 10 -11.37 -2.58 -1.36
C ASN A 10 -11.86 -1.57 -0.31
N GLY A 11 -12.38 -0.42 -0.78
CA GLY A 11 -12.74 0.71 0.08
C GLY A 11 -11.63 1.74 0.29
N GLY A 12 -10.51 1.63 -0.42
CA GLY A 12 -9.50 2.71 -0.50
C GLY A 12 -8.46 2.73 0.61
N ARG A 13 -8.52 1.80 1.57
CA ARG A 13 -7.47 1.67 2.59
C ARG A 13 -6.16 1.23 1.94
N GLU A 14 -5.06 1.75 2.45
CA GLU A 14 -3.72 1.47 1.97
C GLU A 14 -2.78 1.24 3.16
N ALA A 15 -1.97 0.19 3.09
CA ALA A 15 -1.00 -0.12 4.14
C ALA A 15 0.31 -0.60 3.53
N THR A 16 1.41 -0.28 4.20
CA THR A 16 2.76 -0.71 3.81
C THR A 16 3.40 -1.46 4.96
N GLY A 17 4.03 -2.60 4.69
CA GLY A 17 4.68 -3.41 5.74
C GLY A 17 5.59 -4.48 5.16
N VAL A 18 6.32 -5.18 6.03
CA VAL A 18 7.26 -6.24 5.66
C VAL A 18 6.53 -7.58 5.54
N LEU A 19 6.55 -8.19 4.36
CA LEU A 19 5.90 -9.48 4.14
C LEU A 19 6.63 -10.63 4.85
N LYS A 20 6.02 -11.18 5.91
CA LYS A 20 6.52 -12.31 6.69
C LYS A 20 5.97 -13.66 6.26
N GLY A 21 4.75 -13.68 5.71
CA GLY A 21 4.12 -14.93 5.29
C GLY A 21 2.84 -14.71 4.50
N TYR A 22 2.38 -15.74 3.81
CA TYR A 22 1.10 -15.76 3.11
C TYR A 22 0.55 -17.19 2.98
N ASP A 23 -0.73 -17.30 2.67
CA ASP A 23 -1.41 -18.57 2.37
C ASP A 23 -2.01 -18.60 0.95
N ALA A 24 -2.61 -19.73 0.57
CA ALA A 24 -3.22 -19.91 -0.75
C ALA A 24 -4.47 -19.05 -0.99
N LEU A 25 -5.07 -18.48 0.07
CA LEU A 25 -6.19 -17.55 -0.01
C LEU A 25 -5.73 -16.10 -0.04
N MET A 26 -4.42 -15.87 -0.17
CA MET A 26 -3.79 -14.54 -0.18
C MET A 26 -3.99 -13.77 1.14
N ASN A 27 -4.23 -14.46 2.27
CA ASN A 27 -4.06 -13.81 3.56
C ASN A 27 -2.56 -13.57 3.78
N LEU A 28 -2.20 -12.39 4.26
CA LEU A 28 -0.79 -12.01 4.45
C LEU A 28 -0.50 -11.75 5.92
N VAL A 29 0.70 -12.11 6.35
CA VAL A 29 1.27 -11.67 7.63
C VAL A 29 2.27 -10.58 7.31
N LEU A 30 1.98 -9.36 7.76
CA LEU A 30 2.83 -8.19 7.58
C LEU A 30 3.33 -7.70 8.93
N ASP A 31 4.62 -7.35 8.99
CA ASP A 31 5.26 -6.76 10.15
C ASP A 31 5.62 -5.29 9.89
N GLU A 32 5.87 -4.52 10.95
CA GLU A 32 6.19 -3.08 10.87
C GLU A 32 5.20 -2.28 10.00
N VAL A 33 3.90 -2.61 10.10
CA VAL A 33 2.87 -2.06 9.23
C VAL A 33 2.59 -0.60 9.56
N GLU A 34 2.52 0.22 8.53
CA GLU A 34 2.05 1.60 8.55
C GLU A 34 0.83 1.71 7.63
N GLU A 35 -0.30 2.18 8.17
CA GLU A 35 -1.50 2.47 7.39
C GLU A 35 -1.51 3.93 6.97
N LEU A 36 -1.82 4.17 5.70
CA LEU A 36 -2.06 5.50 5.13
C LEU A 36 -3.53 5.87 5.33
N LEU A 37 -3.76 6.96 6.06
CA LEU A 37 -5.05 7.58 6.27
C LEU A 37 -5.15 8.82 5.38
N ARG A 38 -6.33 9.01 4.79
CA ARG A 38 -6.68 10.21 4.03
C ARG A 38 -7.92 10.82 4.65
N ASP A 39 -7.87 12.12 4.93
CA ASP A 39 -9.06 12.87 5.35
C ASP A 39 -9.85 13.39 4.14
N ASP A 40 -10.98 14.04 4.41
CA ASP A 40 -11.86 14.60 3.38
C ASP A 40 -11.21 15.77 2.61
N GLU A 41 -10.16 16.37 3.15
CA GLU A 41 -9.39 17.46 2.54
C GLU A 41 -8.22 16.93 1.70
N GLY A 42 -7.98 15.61 1.72
CA GLY A 42 -6.90 14.95 0.99
C GLY A 42 -5.56 14.96 1.72
N ASN A 43 -5.50 15.35 2.99
CA ASN A 43 -4.29 15.28 3.77
C ASN A 43 -3.95 13.82 4.10
N GLU A 44 -2.68 13.48 3.95
CA GLU A 44 -2.17 12.14 4.23
C GLU A 44 -1.55 12.07 5.63
N MET A 45 -1.96 11.08 6.41
CA MET A 45 -1.38 10.76 7.71
C MET A 45 -1.04 9.28 7.78
N THR A 46 0.03 8.93 8.49
CA THR A 46 0.39 7.53 8.72
C THR A 46 0.14 7.14 10.18
N ARG A 47 -0.31 5.89 10.40
CA ARG A 47 -0.35 5.29 11.74
C ARG A 47 0.35 3.93 11.79
N PRO A 48 1.17 3.66 12.82
CA PRO A 48 1.78 2.35 13.00
C PRO A 48 0.74 1.35 13.53
N LEU A 49 0.76 0.14 12.97
CA LEU A 49 -0.07 -0.99 13.39
C LEU A 49 0.76 -2.19 13.89
N GLY A 50 2.07 -2.22 13.62
CA GLY A 50 2.95 -3.31 14.03
C GLY A 50 2.69 -4.59 13.22
N LEU A 51 2.50 -5.72 13.91
CA LEU A 51 2.24 -7.03 13.30
C LEU A 51 0.75 -7.19 12.98
N VAL A 52 0.40 -7.39 11.70
CA VAL A 52 -0.98 -7.45 11.22
C VAL A 52 -1.20 -8.67 10.33
N VAL A 53 -2.41 -9.23 10.41
CA VAL A 53 -2.92 -10.20 9.44
C VAL A 53 -3.86 -9.49 8.47
N VAL A 54 -3.48 -9.50 7.20
CA VAL A 54 -4.26 -8.95 6.08
C VAL A 54 -5.18 -10.05 5.55
N ARG A 55 -6.49 -9.75 5.41
CA ARG A 55 -7.45 -10.69 4.80
C ARG A 55 -7.42 -10.59 3.28
N GLY A 56 -7.13 -11.71 2.61
CA GLY A 56 -7.00 -11.77 1.15
C GLY A 56 -8.28 -11.41 0.39
N THR A 57 -9.45 -11.62 0.99
CA THR A 57 -10.76 -11.32 0.38
C THR A 57 -10.99 -9.83 0.09
N LEU A 58 -10.28 -8.94 0.79
CA LEU A 58 -10.40 -7.49 0.61
C LEU A 58 -9.22 -6.90 -0.18
N LEU A 59 -8.23 -7.73 -0.52
CA LEU A 59 -7.01 -7.26 -1.16
C LEU A 59 -7.25 -7.03 -2.65
N VAL A 60 -6.83 -5.87 -3.14
CA VAL A 60 -6.99 -5.46 -4.55
C VAL A 60 -5.64 -5.34 -5.25
N VAL A 61 -4.63 -4.80 -4.57
CA VAL A 61 -3.27 -4.61 -5.13
C VAL A 61 -2.23 -5.06 -4.12
N VAL A 62 -1.17 -5.70 -4.62
CA VAL A 62 0.10 -5.88 -3.91
C VAL A 62 1.21 -5.35 -4.82
N SER A 63 2.04 -4.44 -4.32
CA SER A 63 3.20 -3.93 -5.05
C SER A 63 4.45 -3.88 -4.16
N PRO A 64 5.65 -4.17 -4.70
CA PRO A 64 6.88 -3.93 -3.98
C PRO A 64 7.10 -2.43 -3.79
N VAL A 65 7.60 -2.02 -2.62
CA VAL A 65 8.05 -0.64 -2.40
C VAL A 65 9.34 -0.38 -3.19
N ASP A 66 10.22 -1.38 -3.24
CA ASP A 66 11.46 -1.34 -4.01
C ASP A 66 11.16 -1.20 -5.52
N GLY A 67 11.72 -0.15 -6.13
CA GLY A 67 11.46 0.22 -7.53
C GLY A 67 10.18 1.02 -7.77
N SER A 68 9.42 1.38 -6.72
CA SER A 68 8.26 2.27 -6.83
C SER A 68 8.62 3.67 -6.37
N GLU A 69 8.24 4.68 -7.15
CA GLU A 69 8.39 6.09 -6.79
C GLU A 69 7.15 6.90 -7.15
N VAL A 70 6.89 7.95 -6.38
CA VAL A 70 5.84 8.91 -6.69
C VAL A 70 6.40 9.90 -7.70
N ILE A 71 5.78 9.96 -8.88
CA ILE A 71 6.16 10.87 -9.95
C ILE A 71 5.14 12.01 -10.08
N ALA A 72 5.60 13.15 -10.59
CA ALA A 72 4.68 14.18 -11.09
C ALA A 72 3.86 13.64 -12.26
N ASN A 73 2.68 14.23 -12.51
CA ASN A 73 1.83 13.82 -13.62
C ASN A 73 2.63 13.88 -14.95
N PRO A 74 2.92 12.74 -15.60
CA PRO A 74 3.80 12.69 -16.76
C PRO A 74 3.13 13.20 -18.04
N PHE A 75 1.81 13.48 -18.00
CA PHE A 75 1.04 13.94 -19.15
C PHE A 75 0.90 15.47 -19.23
N LEU A 76 1.50 16.23 -18.32
CA LEU A 76 1.44 17.69 -18.33
C LEU A 76 2.32 18.35 -19.41
N GLN A 77 3.18 17.60 -20.11
CA GLN A 77 4.12 18.12 -21.12
C GLN A 77 3.53 18.20 -22.54
N GLY A 78 2.24 18.50 -22.70
CA GLY A 78 1.54 18.40 -23.99
C GLY A 78 0.87 19.66 -24.53
N ASP A 79 0.83 20.78 -23.79
CA ASP A 79 0.02 21.96 -24.17
C ASP A 79 0.83 23.16 -24.70
N ASP A 80 2.12 22.96 -25.02
CA ASP A 80 2.96 23.96 -25.69
C ASP A 80 3.12 23.65 -27.20
N GLU A 81 2.00 23.57 -27.94
CA GLU A 81 1.93 23.83 -29.40
C GLU A 81 0.61 24.52 -29.78
#